data_AF-A0A5N6X8P5-F1
#
_entry.id   AF-A0A5N6X8P5-F1
#
_cell.length_a   1.000
_cell.length_b   1.000
_cell.length_c   1.000
_cell.angle_alpha   90.00
_cell.angle_beta   90.00
_cell.angle_gamma   90.00
#
_symmetry.space_group_name_H-M   'P 1'
#
loop_
_entity.id
_entity.type
_entity.pdbx_description
1 polymer ?
#
loop_
_entity_poly.entity_id
_entity_poly.type
_entity_poly.pdbx_seq_one_letter_code
_entity_poly.pdbx_strand_id
1 'polypeptide(L)'
;MTDFIYGKSYDLIHRPDYRNLLKHIEESNLRTGVLLYCPQLYIGRLDRKLFPRAFTGNKAIHSFINQIIQERRSENGVGQSIYEQLGTQRKSTDHPLTPEEIRSEAMLLTIAGNDTTSTALCAALFYLGKNLHAYEKLAAEIRTKFRVVDEIGQDKILRNCHYLHACIYESLRMSPPVGSSMWREVGPGGTSIDGEFIPCGYGVGTGIYSIHHNAEYFPRPHDFIPERWLSEKDGFISKEQADIASAAYIPFSAGTRACLGRHLAITELLSTIAALILLYDFRISHTENGELGCGHALGRHGRTNPGEFQLYDRVTSGKKGPILQLRYRKGN
;
A
#
# COMPACT_ATOMS: atom_id res chain seq x y z
N MET A 1 8.31 8.98 1.35
CA MET A 1 8.00 8.93 2.80
C MET A 1 8.91 9.74 3.73
N THR A 2 10.21 9.42 3.89
CA THR A 2 11.05 10.15 4.88
C THR A 2 11.12 11.65 4.62
N ASP A 3 11.23 12.04 3.35
CA ASP A 3 11.23 13.44 2.93
C ASP A 3 9.92 14.15 3.27
N PHE A 4 8.78 13.51 2.98
CA PHE A 4 7.46 14.06 3.29
C PHE A 4 7.20 14.20 4.80
N ILE A 5 7.61 13.21 5.60
CA ILE A 5 7.32 13.18 7.04
C ILE A 5 8.29 14.06 7.83
N TYR A 6 9.57 14.05 7.47
CA TYR A 6 10.64 14.69 8.24
C TYR A 6 11.27 15.90 7.54
N GLY A 7 10.89 16.18 6.29
CA GLY A 7 11.45 17.28 5.49
C GLY A 7 12.87 17.01 4.99
N LYS A 8 13.30 15.75 4.95
CA LYS A 8 14.67 15.35 4.57
C LYS A 8 14.71 14.02 3.83
N SER A 9 15.32 14.04 2.64
CA SER A 9 15.66 12.83 1.90
C SER A 9 16.95 12.21 2.44
N TYR A 10 16.93 10.89 2.64
CA TYR A 10 18.09 10.11 3.10
C TYR A 10 18.73 9.28 1.99
N ASP A 11 18.32 9.50 0.74
CA ASP A 11 18.81 8.79 -0.44
C ASP A 11 18.90 7.26 -0.22
N LEU A 12 17.79 6.69 0.25
CA LEU A 12 17.69 5.27 0.62
C LEU A 12 17.83 4.32 -0.58
N ILE A 13 17.83 4.88 -1.81
CA ILE A 13 18.00 4.12 -3.05
C ILE A 13 19.50 3.88 -3.30
N HIS A 14 20.33 4.90 -3.19
CA HIS A 14 21.75 4.78 -3.53
C HIS A 14 22.63 4.45 -2.32
N ARG A 15 22.26 4.87 -1.10
CA ARG A 15 23.06 4.59 0.09
C ARG A 15 22.86 3.16 0.62
N PRO A 16 23.95 2.39 0.86
CA PRO A 16 23.85 1.03 1.36
C PRO A 16 23.47 0.96 2.85
N ASP A 17 23.67 2.05 3.60
CA ASP A 17 23.61 2.12 5.07
C ASP A 17 22.28 1.60 5.65
N TYR A 18 21.18 1.73 4.91
CA TYR A 18 19.83 1.41 5.37
C TYR A 18 19.15 0.30 4.58
N ARG A 19 19.87 -0.48 3.77
CA ARG A 19 19.28 -1.57 2.94
C ARG A 19 18.53 -2.62 3.77
N ASN A 20 18.98 -2.87 4.99
CA ASN A 20 18.35 -3.84 5.89
C ASN A 20 17.11 -3.30 6.60
N LEU A 21 16.83 -2.00 6.52
CA LEU A 21 15.71 -1.37 7.20
C LEU A 21 14.37 -1.97 6.76
N LEU A 22 14.20 -2.21 5.45
CA LEU A 22 12.99 -2.83 4.89
C LEU A 22 12.76 -4.24 5.46
N LYS A 23 13.83 -5.03 5.56
CA LYS A 23 13.76 -6.38 6.15
C LYS A 23 13.37 -6.33 7.62
N HIS A 24 13.88 -5.35 8.37
CA HIS A 24 13.51 -5.16 9.77
C HIS A 24 12.05 -4.75 9.94
N ILE A 25 11.53 -3.88 9.06
CA ILE A 25 10.12 -3.49 9.05
C ILE A 25 9.24 -4.72 8.76
N GLU A 26 9.61 -5.51 7.75
CA GLU A 26 8.91 -6.75 7.41
C GLU A 26 8.85 -7.76 8.56
N GLU A 27 9.98 -7.98 9.25
CA GLU A 27 10.05 -8.86 10.42
C GLU A 27 9.21 -8.33 11.58
N SER A 28 9.19 -7.01 11.79
CA SER A 28 8.34 -6.35 12.78
C SER A 28 6.86 -6.53 12.47
N ASN A 29 6.45 -6.33 11.21
CA ASN A 29 5.07 -6.52 10.76
C ASN A 29 4.60 -7.96 10.86
N LEU A 30 5.47 -8.94 10.64
CA LEU A 30 5.16 -10.34 10.88
C LEU A 30 4.87 -10.60 12.36
N ARG A 31 5.77 -10.16 13.26
CA ARG A 31 5.57 -10.32 14.71
C ARG A 31 4.28 -9.65 15.17
N THR A 32 4.06 -8.39 14.77
CA THR A 32 2.87 -7.63 15.16
C THR A 32 1.59 -8.29 14.64
N GLY A 33 1.62 -8.85 13.42
CA GLY A 33 0.47 -9.56 12.86
C GLY A 33 0.11 -10.80 13.67
N VAL A 34 1.11 -11.59 14.07
CA VAL A 34 0.90 -12.76 14.94
C VAL A 34 0.36 -12.35 16.30
N LEU A 35 0.86 -11.26 16.89
CA LEU A 35 0.40 -10.78 18.19
C LEU A 35 -1.03 -10.22 18.16
N LEU A 36 -1.50 -9.73 17.02
CA LEU A 36 -2.88 -9.28 16.85
C LEU A 36 -3.87 -10.44 17.06
N TYR A 37 -3.52 -11.63 16.58
CA TYR A 37 -4.38 -12.83 16.68
C TYR A 37 -4.07 -13.68 17.93
N CYS A 38 -2.83 -13.67 18.40
CA CYS A 38 -2.37 -14.46 19.54
C CYS A 38 -1.68 -13.57 20.60
N PRO A 39 -2.39 -12.63 21.24
CA PRO A 39 -1.81 -11.71 22.21
C PRO A 39 -1.19 -12.41 23.43
N GLN A 40 -1.62 -13.64 23.73
CA GLN A 40 -1.10 -14.47 24.82
C GLN A 40 0.39 -14.78 24.66
N LEU A 41 0.95 -14.73 23.44
CA LEU A 41 2.39 -14.90 23.20
C LEU A 41 3.24 -13.80 23.86
N TYR A 42 2.62 -12.70 24.28
CA TYR A 42 3.30 -11.67 25.06
C TYR A 42 3.59 -12.14 26.50
N ILE A 43 2.79 -13.07 27.03
CA ILE A 43 2.98 -13.64 28.36
C ILE A 43 4.32 -14.38 28.40
N GLY A 44 5.14 -14.07 29.40
CA GLY A 44 6.49 -14.65 29.53
C GLY A 44 7.45 -14.24 28.40
N ARG A 45 7.13 -13.22 27.59
CA ARG A 45 7.95 -12.75 26.46
C ARG A 45 8.25 -13.83 25.42
N LEU A 46 7.33 -14.78 25.21
CA LEU A 46 7.49 -15.85 24.21
C LEU A 46 7.64 -15.28 22.80
N ASP A 47 6.95 -14.19 22.50
CA ASP A 47 7.09 -13.41 21.27
C ASP A 47 8.55 -13.03 20.96
N ARG A 48 9.37 -12.71 21.96
CA ARG A 48 10.79 -12.37 21.76
C ARG A 48 11.62 -13.58 21.35
N LYS A 49 11.27 -14.77 21.86
CA LYS A 49 11.94 -16.03 21.51
C LYS A 49 11.54 -16.52 20.13
N LEU A 50 10.27 -16.34 19.75
CA LEU A 50 9.74 -16.73 18.45
C LEU A 50 10.16 -15.75 17.33
N PHE A 51 10.31 -14.46 17.65
CA PHE A 51 10.63 -13.41 16.69
C PHE A 51 11.87 -12.59 17.11
N PRO A 52 13.05 -13.22 17.29
CA PRO A 52 14.25 -12.53 17.78
C PRO A 52 14.72 -11.45 16.80
N ARG A 53 14.59 -11.70 15.48
CA ARG A 53 14.99 -10.76 14.43
C ARG A 53 14.13 -9.49 14.41
N ALA A 54 12.83 -9.62 14.64
CA ALA A 54 11.92 -8.48 14.78
C ALA A 54 12.32 -7.58 15.96
N PHE A 55 12.76 -8.18 17.07
CA PHE A 55 13.20 -7.42 18.24
C PHE A 55 14.52 -6.67 17.98
N THR A 56 15.51 -7.32 17.36
CA THR A 56 16.76 -6.64 16.97
C THR A 56 16.53 -5.58 15.91
N GLY A 57 15.66 -5.86 14.93
CA GLY A 57 15.32 -4.94 13.85
C GLY A 57 14.58 -3.69 14.33
N ASN A 58 13.70 -3.83 15.32
CA ASN A 58 13.03 -2.67 15.94
C ASN A 58 14.04 -1.70 16.56
N LYS A 59 15.14 -2.17 17.16
CA LYS A 59 16.19 -1.27 17.67
C LYS A 59 16.84 -0.46 16.53
N ALA A 60 17.10 -1.09 15.38
CA ALA A 60 17.66 -0.41 14.21
C ALA A 60 16.69 0.63 13.63
N ILE A 61 15.39 0.29 13.51
CA ILE A 61 14.34 1.23 13.06
C ILE A 61 14.27 2.43 14.01
N HIS A 62 14.17 2.19 15.32
CA HIS A 62 14.14 3.27 16.30
C HIS A 62 15.40 4.14 16.27
N SER A 63 16.58 3.54 16.11
CA SER A 63 17.84 4.28 16.00
C SER A 63 17.84 5.19 14.77
N PHE A 64 17.40 4.68 13.62
CA PHE A 64 17.29 5.46 12.39
C PHE A 64 16.32 6.63 12.56
N ILE A 65 15.10 6.40 13.05
CA ILE A 65 14.12 7.47 13.28
C ILE A 65 14.63 8.50 14.29
N ASN A 66 15.28 8.06 15.38
CA ASN A 66 15.85 8.97 16.37
C ASN A 66 16.95 9.84 15.77
N GLN A 67 17.81 9.28 14.92
CA GLN A 67 18.82 10.04 14.20
C GLN A 67 18.18 11.14 13.33
N ILE A 68 17.14 10.80 12.56
CA ILE A 68 16.42 11.78 11.73
C ILE A 68 15.87 12.93 12.58
N ILE A 69 15.19 12.59 13.67
CA ILE A 69 14.57 13.57 14.56
C ILE A 69 15.62 14.47 15.22
N GLN A 70 16.76 13.91 15.65
CA GLN A 70 17.85 14.67 16.26
C GLN A 70 18.49 15.65 15.27
N GLU A 71 18.81 15.18 14.06
CA GLU A 71 19.32 16.03 12.99
C GLU A 71 18.33 17.16 12.69
N ARG A 72 17.04 16.86 12.55
CA ARG A 72 16.04 17.87 12.24
C ARG A 72 15.88 18.93 13.33
N ARG A 73 15.93 18.54 14.61
CA ARG A 73 15.90 19.49 15.74
C ARG A 73 17.10 20.44 15.74
N SER A 74 18.26 19.98 15.26
CA SER A 74 19.47 20.80 15.20
C SER A 74 19.44 21.86 14.09
N GLU A 75 18.62 21.66 13.06
CA GLU A 75 18.57 22.50 11.86
C GLU A 75 17.70 23.77 12.00
N ASN A 76 17.01 24.01 13.13
CA ASN A 76 16.20 25.22 13.43
C ASN A 76 15.26 25.71 12.29
N GLY A 77 14.88 24.84 11.36
CA GLY A 77 14.03 25.18 10.23
C GLY A 77 12.55 25.16 10.60
N VAL A 78 11.81 26.20 10.18
CA VAL A 78 10.35 26.13 10.05
C VAL A 78 10.06 25.41 8.73
N GLY A 79 10.05 24.09 8.74
CA GLY A 79 9.66 23.32 7.55
C GLY A 79 8.16 23.02 7.50
N GLN A 80 7.72 22.55 6.33
CA GLN A 80 6.34 22.11 6.07
C GLN A 80 6.14 20.60 6.32
N SER A 81 7.10 19.92 6.96
CA SER A 81 7.00 18.47 7.17
C SER A 81 5.91 18.11 8.17
N ILE A 82 5.39 16.88 8.10
CA ILE A 82 4.38 16.41 9.06
C ILE A 82 4.91 16.45 10.48
N TYR A 83 6.17 16.03 10.72
CA TYR A 83 6.78 16.04 12.04
C TYR A 83 6.78 17.44 12.66
N GLU A 84 7.04 18.48 11.88
CA GLU A 84 6.98 19.87 12.34
C GLU A 84 5.55 20.35 12.56
N GLN A 85 4.62 20.01 11.67
CA GLN A 85 3.20 20.36 11.81
C GLN A 85 2.57 19.73 13.07
N LEU A 86 2.89 18.48 13.38
CA LEU A 86 2.50 17.83 14.65
C LEU A 86 3.09 18.56 15.86
N GLY A 87 4.31 19.09 15.72
CA GLY A 87 4.97 19.90 16.75
C GLY A 87 4.38 21.30 16.94
N THR A 88 3.79 21.91 15.90
CA THR A 88 3.16 23.24 15.98
C THR A 88 1.71 23.18 16.45
N GLN A 89 0.96 22.11 16.12
CA GLN A 89 -0.38 21.84 16.68
C GLN A 89 -0.38 21.70 18.21
N ARG A 90 0.80 21.49 18.81
CA ARG A 90 1.08 21.59 20.26
C ARG A 90 0.64 22.91 20.89
N LYS A 91 0.30 23.94 20.12
CA LYS A 91 -0.12 25.27 20.63
C LYS A 91 -1.61 25.59 20.45
N SER A 92 -2.41 24.73 19.80
CA SER A 92 -3.80 25.05 19.39
C SER A 92 -4.88 24.11 19.91
N THR A 93 -4.55 23.16 20.79
CA THR A 93 -5.51 22.18 21.34
C THR A 93 -5.39 22.08 22.87
N ASP A 94 -6.50 21.85 23.57
CA ASP A 94 -6.53 21.66 25.04
C ASP A 94 -5.66 20.47 25.52
N HIS A 95 -5.29 19.56 24.61
CA HIS A 95 -4.41 18.42 24.85
C HIS A 95 -3.26 18.38 23.83
N PRO A 96 -2.16 19.11 24.08
CA PRO A 96 -1.03 19.14 23.17
C PRO A 96 -0.27 17.81 23.18
N LEU A 97 0.10 17.30 22.00
CA LEU A 97 0.91 16.08 21.87
C LEU A 97 2.28 16.24 22.55
N THR A 98 2.66 15.22 23.31
CA THR A 98 3.99 15.10 23.90
C THR A 98 5.04 14.80 22.81
N PRO A 99 6.32 15.12 23.05
CA PRO A 99 7.39 14.76 22.11
C PRO A 99 7.47 13.26 21.79
N GLU A 100 7.07 12.41 22.74
CA GLU A 100 7.03 10.96 22.55
C GLU A 100 5.86 10.52 21.65
N GLU A 101 4.68 11.12 21.81
CA GLU A 101 3.54 10.90 20.92
C GLU A 101 3.85 11.38 19.50
N ILE A 102 4.40 12.58 19.32
CA ILE A 102 4.80 13.10 18.00
C ILE A 102 5.80 12.15 17.32
N ARG A 103 6.79 11.65 18.06
CA ARG A 103 7.75 10.66 17.55
C ARG A 103 7.04 9.37 17.13
N SER A 104 6.11 8.89 17.95
CA SER A 104 5.39 7.64 17.70
C SER A 104 4.49 7.76 16.47
N GLU A 105 3.79 8.87 16.31
CA GLU A 105 2.96 9.18 15.14
C GLU A 105 3.81 9.29 13.86
N ALA A 106 4.93 10.02 13.91
CA ALA A 106 5.83 10.12 12.75
C ALA A 106 6.40 8.76 12.33
N MET A 107 6.75 7.91 13.29
CA MET A 107 7.20 6.53 13.04
C MET A 107 6.09 5.69 12.41
N LEU A 108 4.87 5.76 12.96
CA LEU A 108 3.70 5.05 12.44
C LEU A 108 3.42 5.45 10.98
N LEU A 109 3.38 6.75 10.69
CA LEU A 109 3.14 7.27 9.33
C LEU A 109 4.23 6.82 8.35
N THR A 110 5.49 6.75 8.80
CA THR A 110 6.62 6.30 7.96
C THR A 110 6.45 4.85 7.55
N ILE A 111 6.14 3.97 8.50
CA ILE A 111 5.98 2.54 8.25
C ILE A 111 4.71 2.28 7.45
N ALA A 112 3.59 2.87 7.86
CA ALA A 112 2.28 2.67 7.24
C ALA A 112 2.26 3.14 5.77
N GLY A 113 2.84 4.30 5.47
CA GLY A 113 2.91 4.83 4.11
C GLY A 113 3.90 4.09 3.22
N ASN A 114 5.02 3.59 3.76
CA ASN A 114 6.03 2.92 2.94
C ASN A 114 5.60 1.52 2.47
N ASP A 115 5.18 0.66 3.39
CA ASP A 115 4.95 -0.75 3.09
C ASP A 115 3.69 -0.94 2.23
N THR A 116 2.66 -0.13 2.45
CA THR A 116 1.41 -0.22 1.69
C THR A 116 1.59 0.31 0.27
N THR A 117 2.16 1.51 0.09
CA THR A 117 2.41 2.08 -1.24
C THR A 117 3.37 1.21 -2.05
N SER A 118 4.45 0.70 -1.46
CA SER A 118 5.36 -0.21 -2.17
C SER A 118 4.66 -1.50 -2.61
N THR A 119 3.71 -2.00 -1.81
CA THR A 119 2.92 -3.20 -2.17
C THR A 119 2.00 -2.93 -3.34
N ALA A 120 1.28 -1.82 -3.31
CA ALA A 120 0.43 -1.39 -4.41
C ALA A 120 1.23 -1.17 -5.70
N LEU A 121 2.41 -0.57 -5.61
CA LEU A 121 3.31 -0.37 -6.76
C LEU A 121 3.76 -1.72 -7.35
N CYS A 122 4.21 -2.66 -6.51
CA CYS A 122 4.58 -4.00 -6.95
C CYS A 122 3.41 -4.74 -7.64
N ALA A 123 2.21 -4.66 -7.06
CA ALA A 123 1.02 -5.27 -7.65
C ALA A 123 0.69 -4.66 -9.02
N ALA A 124 0.69 -3.33 -9.15
CA ALA A 124 0.41 -2.67 -10.42
C ALA A 124 1.42 -3.05 -11.50
N LEU A 125 2.70 -3.05 -11.15
CA LEU A 125 3.78 -3.46 -12.05
C LEU A 125 3.69 -4.94 -12.45
N PHE A 126 3.27 -5.82 -11.53
CA PHE A 126 3.04 -7.22 -11.81
C PHE A 126 1.92 -7.40 -12.83
N TYR A 127 0.75 -6.81 -12.57
CA TYR A 127 -0.42 -6.99 -13.42
C TYR A 127 -0.23 -6.35 -14.80
N LEU A 128 0.35 -5.15 -14.87
CA LEU A 128 0.72 -4.53 -16.15
C LEU A 128 1.75 -5.39 -16.91
N GLY A 129 2.76 -5.93 -16.21
CA GLY A 129 3.77 -6.78 -16.83
C GLY A 129 3.24 -8.11 -17.37
N LYS A 130 2.12 -8.61 -16.79
CA LYS A 130 1.43 -9.84 -17.23
C LYS A 130 0.34 -9.57 -18.27
N ASN A 131 -0.12 -8.33 -18.43
CA ASN A 131 -1.21 -7.96 -19.33
C ASN A 131 -0.73 -6.95 -20.37
N LEU A 132 -0.22 -7.46 -21.50
CA LEU A 132 0.34 -6.63 -22.57
C LEU A 132 -0.66 -5.60 -23.10
N HIS A 133 -1.93 -5.98 -23.26
CA HIS A 133 -2.98 -5.07 -23.73
C HIS A 133 -3.16 -3.85 -22.81
N ALA A 134 -3.26 -4.08 -21.50
CA ALA A 134 -3.37 -3.01 -20.52
C ALA A 134 -2.10 -2.16 -20.46
N TYR A 135 -0.93 -2.79 -20.55
CA TYR A 135 0.35 -2.07 -20.63
C TYR A 135 0.40 -1.14 -21.84
N GLU A 136 0.06 -1.62 -23.04
CA GLU A 136 0.10 -0.84 -24.28
C GLU A 136 -0.88 0.34 -24.24
N LYS A 137 -2.11 0.11 -23.75
CA LYS A 137 -3.13 1.16 -23.59
C LYS A 137 -2.69 2.23 -22.58
N LEU A 138 -2.11 1.83 -21.45
CA LEU A 138 -1.53 2.75 -20.48
C LEU A 138 -0.34 3.52 -21.06
N ALA A 139 0.57 2.83 -21.76
CA ALA A 139 1.72 3.45 -22.39
C ALA A 139 1.31 4.50 -23.44
N ALA A 140 0.29 4.21 -24.25
CA ALA A 140 -0.26 5.15 -25.21
C ALA A 140 -0.84 6.39 -24.50
N GLU A 141 -1.63 6.22 -23.43
CA GLU A 141 -2.17 7.34 -22.66
C GLU A 141 -1.05 8.25 -22.13
N ILE A 142 -0.08 7.68 -21.41
CA ILE A 142 0.98 8.45 -20.75
C ILE A 142 1.89 9.13 -21.76
N ARG A 143 2.32 8.43 -22.80
CA ARG A 143 3.27 8.96 -23.80
C ARG A 143 2.64 9.97 -24.75
N THR A 144 1.30 10.01 -24.83
CA THR A 144 0.58 11.06 -25.57
C THR A 144 0.39 12.32 -24.73
N LYS A 145 0.23 12.17 -23.40
CA LYS A 145 -0.06 13.29 -22.48
C LYS A 145 1.19 13.97 -21.93
N PHE A 146 2.31 13.25 -21.83
CA PHE A 146 3.55 13.74 -21.25
C PHE A 146 4.73 13.55 -22.21
N ARG A 147 5.56 14.59 -22.31
CA ARG A 147 6.81 14.59 -23.08
C ARG A 147 8.03 14.43 -22.18
N VAL A 148 8.00 15.05 -21.01
CA VAL A 148 9.10 15.00 -20.04
C VAL A 148 8.56 14.70 -18.64
N VAL A 149 9.41 14.16 -17.77
CA VAL A 149 9.03 13.75 -16.41
C VAL A 149 8.53 14.93 -15.57
N ASP A 150 9.09 16.12 -15.78
CA ASP A 150 8.71 17.32 -15.05
C ASP A 150 7.24 17.72 -15.27
N GLU A 151 6.64 17.31 -16.40
CA GLU A 151 5.21 17.53 -16.66
C GLU A 151 4.30 16.64 -15.80
N ILE A 152 4.80 15.52 -15.28
CA ILE A 152 4.03 14.60 -14.43
C ILE A 152 3.69 15.26 -13.08
N GLY A 153 4.55 16.16 -12.60
CA GLY A 153 4.26 16.99 -11.42
C GLY A 153 3.09 17.96 -11.61
N GLN A 154 2.59 18.14 -12.84
CA GLN A 154 1.41 18.95 -13.13
C GLN A 154 0.14 18.14 -12.82
N ASP A 155 -0.33 18.28 -11.59
CA ASP A 155 -1.48 17.60 -11.00
C ASP A 155 -2.71 17.56 -11.94
N LYS A 156 -2.98 18.64 -12.70
CA LYS A 156 -4.11 18.69 -13.64
C LYS A 156 -4.05 17.64 -14.75
N ILE A 157 -2.88 17.37 -15.33
CA ILE A 157 -2.77 16.39 -16.44
C ILE A 157 -2.85 14.98 -15.86
N LEU A 158 -2.17 14.75 -14.74
CA LEU A 158 -2.14 13.45 -14.07
C LEU A 158 -3.53 13.00 -13.61
N ARG A 159 -4.34 13.91 -13.04
CA ARG A 159 -5.76 13.64 -12.67
C ARG A 159 -6.63 13.23 -13.86
N ASN A 160 -6.26 13.61 -15.07
CA ASN A 160 -7.01 13.27 -16.29
C ASN A 160 -6.50 11.98 -16.96
N CYS A 161 -5.55 11.26 -16.36
CA CYS A 161 -5.06 9.96 -16.83
C CYS A 161 -5.99 8.83 -16.38
N HIS A 162 -7.21 8.79 -16.93
CA HIS A 162 -8.27 7.89 -16.51
C HIS A 162 -7.85 6.41 -16.55
N TYR A 163 -7.07 6.00 -17.56
CA TYR A 163 -6.63 4.61 -17.66
C TYR A 163 -5.55 4.26 -16.64
N LEU A 164 -4.63 5.18 -16.36
CA LEU A 164 -3.68 5.03 -15.24
C LEU A 164 -4.41 4.86 -13.90
N HIS A 165 -5.42 5.69 -13.62
CA HIS A 165 -6.26 5.57 -12.42
C HIS A 165 -6.93 4.19 -12.35
N ALA A 166 -7.52 3.75 -13.46
CA ALA A 166 -8.17 2.45 -13.58
C ALA A 166 -7.21 1.28 -13.32
N CYS A 167 -5.98 1.33 -13.85
CA CYS A 167 -4.94 0.33 -13.60
C CYS A 167 -4.56 0.26 -12.12
N ILE A 168 -4.40 1.41 -11.45
CA ILE A 168 -4.10 1.47 -10.01
C ILE A 168 -5.27 0.91 -9.20
N TYR A 169 -6.51 1.27 -9.55
CA TYR A 169 -7.69 0.81 -8.83
C TYR A 169 -7.87 -0.69 -8.94
N GLU A 170 -7.71 -1.25 -10.13
CA GLU A 170 -7.80 -2.70 -10.33
C GLU A 170 -6.66 -3.43 -9.60
N SER A 171 -5.46 -2.85 -9.57
CA SER A 171 -4.33 -3.43 -8.83
C SER A 171 -4.57 -3.47 -7.32
N LEU A 172 -5.13 -2.38 -6.76
CA LEU A 172 -5.51 -2.31 -5.35
C LEU A 172 -6.71 -3.21 -5.02
N ARG A 173 -7.62 -3.43 -5.97
CA ARG A 173 -8.71 -4.40 -5.83
C ARG A 173 -8.15 -5.82 -5.71
N MET A 174 -7.34 -6.24 -6.67
CA MET A 174 -6.79 -7.60 -6.74
C MET A 174 -5.75 -7.91 -5.67
N SER A 175 -4.96 -6.92 -5.26
CA SER A 175 -3.89 -7.10 -4.30
C SER A 175 -3.88 -5.97 -3.27
N PRO A 176 -4.91 -5.91 -2.41
CA PRO A 176 -5.01 -4.87 -1.39
C PRO A 176 -3.82 -5.00 -0.42
N PRO A 177 -3.04 -3.93 -0.20
CA PRO A 177 -1.91 -3.99 0.72
C PRO A 177 -2.28 -4.40 2.15
N VAL A 178 -3.53 -4.16 2.56
CA VAL A 178 -4.12 -4.71 3.78
C VAL A 178 -5.34 -5.54 3.36
N GLY A 179 -5.16 -6.85 3.23
CA GLY A 179 -6.20 -7.76 2.73
C GLY A 179 -7.03 -8.45 3.82
N SER A 180 -6.53 -8.51 5.05
CA SER A 180 -7.17 -9.19 6.18
C SER A 180 -8.33 -8.37 6.77
N SER A 181 -9.01 -8.94 7.76
CA SER A 181 -10.17 -8.32 8.38
C SER A 181 -9.81 -7.05 9.15
N MET A 182 -10.51 -5.96 8.83
CA MET A 182 -10.40 -4.70 9.57
C MET A 182 -11.35 -4.72 10.77
N TRP A 183 -10.90 -5.35 11.86
CA TRP A 183 -11.71 -5.58 13.06
C TRP A 183 -12.32 -4.29 13.66
N ARG A 184 -13.54 -4.40 14.16
CA ARG A 184 -14.25 -3.42 14.98
C ARG A 184 -14.84 -4.14 16.19
N GLU A 185 -14.78 -3.51 17.35
CA GLU A 185 -15.48 -4.02 18.53
C GLU A 185 -16.91 -3.48 18.54
N VAL A 186 -17.88 -4.37 18.78
CA VAL A 186 -19.28 -4.00 18.92
C VAL A 186 -19.46 -3.23 20.23
N GLY A 187 -20.01 -2.02 20.12
CA GLY A 187 -20.23 -1.15 21.28
C GLY A 187 -21.38 -1.58 22.19
N PRO A 188 -21.61 -0.82 23.28
CA PRO A 188 -22.70 -1.07 24.21
C PRO A 188 -24.07 -1.16 23.52
N GLY A 189 -24.89 -2.12 23.92
CA GLY A 189 -26.21 -2.39 23.32
C GLY A 189 -26.20 -3.43 22.19
N GLY A 190 -25.04 -3.85 21.70
CA GLY A 190 -24.93 -4.80 20.59
C GLY A 190 -25.27 -4.18 19.25
N THR A 191 -25.29 -5.00 18.19
CA THR A 191 -25.71 -4.58 16.85
C THR A 191 -26.33 -5.75 16.09
N SER A 192 -27.00 -5.49 14.97
CA SER A 192 -27.49 -6.55 14.08
C SER A 192 -26.82 -6.44 12.72
N ILE A 193 -26.22 -7.52 12.25
CA ILE A 193 -25.55 -7.62 10.94
C ILE A 193 -26.20 -8.78 10.20
N ASP A 194 -26.73 -8.53 9.01
CA ASP A 194 -27.42 -9.53 8.16
C ASP A 194 -28.51 -10.32 8.90
N GLY A 195 -29.23 -9.65 9.81
CA GLY A 195 -30.31 -10.25 10.60
C GLY A 195 -29.87 -10.95 11.88
N GLU A 196 -28.56 -11.10 12.11
CA GLU A 196 -28.00 -11.75 13.29
C GLU A 196 -27.58 -10.72 14.35
N PHE A 197 -28.03 -10.91 15.60
CA PHE A 197 -27.66 -10.03 16.70
C PHE A 197 -26.28 -10.40 17.26
N ILE A 198 -25.40 -9.40 17.34
CA ILE A 198 -24.03 -9.52 17.83
C ILE A 198 -23.91 -8.73 19.14
N PRO A 199 -23.57 -9.38 20.27
CA PRO A 199 -23.44 -8.71 21.55
C PRO A 199 -22.26 -7.71 21.62
N CYS A 200 -22.34 -6.78 22.57
CA CYS A 200 -21.24 -5.88 22.94
C CYS A 200 -19.95 -6.67 23.27
N GLY A 201 -18.80 -6.13 22.89
CA GLY A 201 -17.48 -6.70 23.17
C GLY A 201 -17.00 -7.74 22.14
N TYR A 202 -17.83 -8.12 21.18
CA TYR A 202 -17.43 -9.00 20.08
C TYR A 202 -16.64 -8.21 19.02
N GLY A 203 -15.60 -8.84 18.48
CA GLY A 203 -14.87 -8.35 17.31
C GLY A 203 -15.55 -8.79 16.01
N VAL A 204 -15.90 -7.85 15.15
CA VAL A 204 -16.48 -8.11 13.82
C VAL A 204 -15.59 -7.51 12.73
N GLY A 205 -15.47 -8.18 11.59
CA GLY A 205 -14.70 -7.67 10.47
C GLY A 205 -14.68 -8.64 9.30
N THR A 206 -14.67 -8.07 8.10
CA THR A 206 -14.59 -8.83 6.85
C THR A 206 -13.26 -8.53 6.17
N GLY A 207 -12.63 -9.57 5.62
CA GLY A 207 -11.39 -9.42 4.87
C GLY A 207 -11.60 -8.61 3.59
N ILE A 208 -10.81 -7.54 3.41
CA ILE A 208 -10.86 -6.70 2.20
C ILE A 208 -10.59 -7.55 0.95
N TYR A 209 -9.64 -8.48 1.01
CA TYR A 209 -9.35 -9.40 -0.09
C TYR A 209 -10.60 -10.21 -0.48
N SER A 210 -11.34 -10.74 0.49
CA SER A 210 -12.55 -11.53 0.23
C SER A 210 -13.67 -10.69 -0.40
N ILE A 211 -13.89 -9.46 0.08
CA ILE A 211 -14.85 -8.53 -0.53
C ILE A 211 -14.47 -8.25 -1.98
N HIS A 212 -13.20 -7.93 -2.21
CA HIS A 212 -12.68 -7.59 -3.53
C HIS A 212 -12.64 -8.76 -4.52
N HIS A 213 -12.75 -10.01 -4.04
CA HIS A 213 -12.80 -11.22 -4.85
C HIS A 213 -14.19 -11.89 -4.88
N ASN A 214 -15.21 -11.27 -4.30
CA ASN A 214 -16.58 -11.77 -4.44
C ASN A 214 -17.09 -11.46 -5.86
N ALA A 215 -17.47 -12.50 -6.60
CA ALA A 215 -18.00 -12.41 -7.97
C ALA A 215 -19.34 -11.66 -8.06
N GLU A 216 -20.11 -11.59 -6.97
CA GLU A 216 -21.34 -10.79 -6.89
C GLU A 216 -21.05 -9.29 -6.98
N TYR A 217 -19.91 -8.84 -6.46
CA TYR A 217 -19.49 -7.44 -6.50
C TYR A 217 -18.57 -7.15 -7.67
N PHE A 218 -17.72 -8.12 -8.03
CA PHE A 218 -16.69 -7.97 -9.06
C PHE A 218 -16.75 -9.16 -10.04
N PRO A 219 -17.52 -9.06 -11.13
CA PRO A 219 -17.55 -10.11 -12.16
C PRO A 219 -16.16 -10.40 -12.70
N ARG A 220 -15.82 -11.69 -12.83
CA ARG A 220 -14.45 -12.17 -13.11
C ARG A 220 -13.44 -11.59 -12.11
N PRO A 221 -13.56 -11.93 -10.81
CA PRO A 221 -12.81 -11.26 -9.75
C PRO A 221 -11.30 -11.53 -9.79
N HIS A 222 -10.87 -12.62 -10.42
CA HIS A 222 -9.45 -13.00 -10.51
C HIS A 222 -8.75 -12.48 -11.77
N ASP A 223 -9.46 -11.76 -12.63
CA ASP A 223 -8.91 -11.20 -13.86
C ASP A 223 -8.58 -9.72 -13.67
N PHE A 224 -7.44 -9.29 -14.20
CA PHE A 224 -7.03 -7.90 -14.20
C PHE A 224 -7.72 -7.13 -15.33
N ILE A 225 -8.78 -6.41 -14.98
CA ILE A 225 -9.61 -5.66 -15.95
C ILE A 225 -9.70 -4.18 -15.53
N PRO A 226 -8.73 -3.33 -15.89
CA PRO A 226 -8.80 -1.89 -15.62
C PRO A 226 -10.08 -1.23 -16.15
N GLU A 227 -10.59 -1.70 -17.30
CA GLU A 227 -11.84 -1.23 -17.93
C GLU A 227 -13.05 -1.28 -16.99
N ARG A 228 -13.00 -2.05 -15.89
CA ARG A 228 -14.03 -2.05 -14.84
C ARG A 228 -14.30 -0.66 -14.25
N TRP A 229 -13.29 0.21 -14.23
CA TRP A 229 -13.33 1.52 -13.59
C TRP A 229 -13.56 2.67 -14.56
N LEU A 230 -13.85 2.37 -15.84
CA LEU A 230 -14.10 3.36 -16.87
C LEU A 230 -15.60 3.56 -17.08
N SER A 231 -15.96 4.67 -17.74
CA SER A 231 -17.34 4.95 -18.12
C SER A 231 -17.91 3.86 -19.03
N GLU A 232 -19.23 3.69 -19.05
CA GLU A 232 -19.94 2.63 -19.79
C GLU A 232 -19.49 2.45 -21.25
N LYS A 233 -19.17 3.54 -21.96
CA LYS A 233 -18.68 3.50 -23.34
C LYS A 233 -17.36 2.74 -23.51
N ASP A 234 -16.46 2.88 -22.54
CA ASP A 234 -15.11 2.32 -22.55
C ASP A 234 -14.94 1.22 -21.48
N GLY A 235 -16.04 0.85 -20.82
CA GLY A 235 -16.07 0.04 -19.61
C GLY A 235 -16.37 -1.43 -19.85
N PHE A 236 -16.05 -2.27 -18.87
CA PHE A 236 -16.28 -3.72 -18.93
C PHE A 236 -17.63 -4.17 -18.35
N ILE A 237 -18.17 -3.39 -17.42
CA ILE A 237 -19.40 -3.73 -16.67
C ILE A 237 -20.48 -2.67 -16.88
N SER A 238 -21.73 -3.06 -16.68
CA SER A 238 -22.86 -2.12 -16.72
C SER A 238 -22.74 -1.07 -15.61
N LYS A 239 -23.44 0.05 -15.76
CA LYS A 239 -23.47 1.12 -14.74
C LYS A 239 -23.90 0.60 -13.36
N GLU A 240 -24.93 -0.23 -13.31
CA GLU A 240 -25.41 -0.83 -12.04
C GLU A 240 -24.33 -1.69 -11.38
N GLN A 241 -23.64 -2.53 -12.16
CA GLN A 241 -22.51 -3.30 -11.65
C GLN A 241 -21.35 -2.42 -11.21
N ALA A 242 -21.11 -1.29 -11.89
CA ALA A 242 -20.07 -0.33 -11.50
C ALA A 242 -20.41 0.33 -10.15
N ASP A 243 -21.67 0.66 -9.90
CA ASP A 243 -22.13 1.21 -8.63
C ASP A 243 -21.94 0.20 -7.48
N ILE A 244 -22.27 -1.08 -7.71
CA ILE A 244 -22.03 -2.17 -6.75
C ILE A 244 -20.53 -2.35 -6.48
N ALA A 245 -19.73 -2.43 -7.55
CA ALA A 245 -18.28 -2.56 -7.44
C ALA A 245 -17.64 -1.38 -6.69
N SER A 246 -18.12 -0.16 -6.93
CA SER A 246 -17.66 1.06 -6.25
C SER A 246 -17.97 1.03 -4.75
N ALA A 247 -19.18 0.58 -4.38
CA ALA A 247 -19.58 0.44 -2.98
C ALA A 247 -18.76 -0.64 -2.24
N ALA A 248 -18.39 -1.72 -2.92
CA ALA A 248 -17.56 -2.80 -2.38
C ALA A 248 -16.05 -2.50 -2.41
N TYR A 249 -15.62 -1.45 -3.12
CA TYR A 249 -14.21 -1.10 -3.28
C TYR A 249 -13.67 -0.29 -2.10
N ILE A 250 -13.00 -0.97 -1.17
CA ILE A 250 -12.53 -0.40 0.10
C ILE A 250 -11.04 -0.64 0.40
N PRO A 251 -10.09 -0.50 -0.56
CA PRO A 251 -8.67 -0.75 -0.29
C PRO A 251 -8.05 0.21 0.74
N PHE A 252 -8.73 1.32 1.02
CA PHE A 252 -8.35 2.32 2.01
C PHE A 252 -9.29 2.34 3.22
N SER A 253 -10.06 1.27 3.44
CA SER A 253 -11.11 1.18 4.48
C SER A 253 -12.18 2.29 4.37
N ALA A 254 -13.16 2.27 5.27
CA ALA A 254 -14.25 3.24 5.34
C ALA A 254 -14.47 3.76 6.77
N GLY A 255 -15.23 4.86 6.89
CA GLY A 255 -15.58 5.50 8.17
C GLY A 255 -14.47 6.35 8.78
N THR A 256 -14.60 6.66 10.07
CA THR A 256 -13.69 7.55 10.82
C THR A 256 -12.25 7.03 10.95
N ARG A 257 -12.04 5.74 10.67
CA ARG A 257 -10.72 5.08 10.65
C ARG A 257 -10.27 4.71 9.24
N ALA A 258 -10.84 5.34 8.21
CA ALA A 258 -10.34 5.22 6.85
C ALA A 258 -8.89 5.73 6.75
N CYS A 259 -8.14 5.22 5.77
CA CYS A 259 -6.74 5.57 5.59
C CYS A 259 -6.56 7.08 5.38
N LEU A 260 -5.88 7.73 6.34
CA LEU A 260 -5.54 9.15 6.29
C LEU A 260 -4.64 9.48 5.08
N GLY A 261 -3.75 8.56 4.72
CA GLY A 261 -2.77 8.72 3.63
C GLY A 261 -3.31 8.45 2.23
N ARG A 262 -4.62 8.24 2.04
CA ARG A 262 -5.21 7.84 0.74
C ARG A 262 -4.77 8.71 -0.43
N HIS A 263 -4.92 10.04 -0.29
CA HIS A 263 -4.57 10.98 -1.35
C HIS A 263 -3.08 10.95 -1.67
N LEU A 264 -2.22 10.95 -0.65
CA LEU A 264 -0.77 10.86 -0.82
C LEU A 264 -0.38 9.56 -1.55
N ALA A 265 -0.89 8.41 -1.10
CA ALA A 265 -0.57 7.12 -1.69
C ALA A 265 -0.99 7.05 -3.17
N ILE A 266 -2.18 7.54 -3.51
CA ILE A 266 -2.64 7.59 -4.90
C ILE A 266 -1.74 8.52 -5.73
N THR A 267 -1.39 9.71 -5.24
CA THR A 267 -0.49 10.62 -5.95
C THR A 267 0.91 10.03 -6.15
N GLU A 268 1.46 9.33 -5.15
CA GLU A 268 2.74 8.63 -5.24
C GLU A 268 2.68 7.52 -6.30
N LEU A 269 1.62 6.70 -6.31
CA LEU A 269 1.43 5.64 -7.30
C LEU A 269 1.27 6.18 -8.72
N LEU A 270 0.41 7.20 -8.89
CA LEU A 270 0.17 7.85 -10.19
C LEU A 270 1.47 8.40 -10.76
N SER A 271 2.18 9.23 -9.99
CA SER A 271 3.40 9.89 -10.43
C SER A 271 4.49 8.89 -10.76
N THR A 272 4.68 7.87 -9.90
CA THR A 272 5.74 6.88 -10.07
C THR A 272 5.49 5.99 -11.29
N ILE A 273 4.27 5.49 -11.47
CA ILE A 273 3.94 4.62 -12.60
C ILE A 273 3.97 5.43 -13.91
N ALA A 274 3.42 6.66 -13.93
CA ALA A 274 3.50 7.52 -15.10
C ALA A 274 4.96 7.78 -15.51
N ALA A 275 5.84 8.12 -14.56
CA ALA A 275 7.25 8.39 -14.84
C ALA A 275 7.97 7.14 -15.38
N LEU A 276 7.68 5.97 -14.78
CA LEU A 276 8.25 4.71 -15.23
C LEU A 276 7.81 4.35 -16.65
N ILE A 277 6.52 4.50 -16.97
CA ILE A 277 5.96 4.23 -18.31
C ILE A 277 6.47 5.20 -19.37
N LEU A 278 6.67 6.46 -19.01
CA LEU A 278 7.20 7.49 -19.90
C LEU A 278 8.67 7.19 -20.26
N LEU A 279 9.49 6.92 -19.25
CA LEU A 279 10.94 6.77 -19.38
C LEU A 279 11.39 5.38 -19.84
N TYR A 280 10.63 4.33 -19.52
CA TYR A 280 11.05 2.94 -19.71
C TYR A 280 10.00 2.12 -20.46
N ASP A 281 10.49 1.17 -21.26
CA ASP A 281 9.73 -0.04 -21.56
C ASP A 281 10.07 -1.08 -20.50
N PHE A 282 9.08 -1.85 -20.03
CA PHE A 282 9.34 -2.96 -19.11
C PHE A 282 8.57 -4.22 -19.47
N ARG A 283 9.09 -5.34 -18.98
CA ARG A 283 8.47 -6.67 -19.07
C ARG A 283 8.82 -7.49 -17.84
N ILE A 284 8.03 -8.53 -17.56
CA ILE A 284 8.41 -9.57 -16.59
C ILE A 284 9.73 -10.21 -17.02
N SER A 285 10.60 -10.53 -16.07
CA SER A 285 11.87 -11.20 -16.35
C SER A 285 11.65 -12.56 -17.02
N HIS A 286 12.50 -12.89 -17.99
CA HIS A 286 12.52 -14.23 -18.62
C HIS A 286 13.37 -15.25 -17.86
N THR A 287 14.04 -14.83 -16.78
CA THR A 287 14.79 -15.72 -15.91
C THR A 287 13.85 -16.55 -15.03
N GLU A 288 14.38 -17.55 -14.33
CA GLU A 288 13.64 -18.31 -13.30
C GLU A 288 12.92 -17.42 -12.26
N ASN A 289 13.40 -16.19 -12.06
CA ASN A 289 12.82 -15.22 -11.13
C ASN A 289 11.63 -14.44 -11.73
N GLY A 290 11.27 -14.64 -13.00
CA GLY A 290 10.10 -14.03 -13.64
C GLY A 290 8.78 -14.46 -13.03
N GLU A 291 8.75 -15.65 -12.42
CA GLU A 291 7.57 -16.16 -11.71
C GLU A 291 7.50 -15.69 -10.26
N LEU A 292 8.52 -14.97 -9.76
CA LEU A 292 8.53 -14.50 -8.38
C LEU A 292 7.35 -13.56 -8.11
N GLY A 293 6.48 -13.98 -7.21
CA GLY A 293 5.24 -13.27 -6.87
C GLY A 293 3.99 -13.83 -7.53
N CYS A 294 4.10 -14.77 -8.48
CA CYS A 294 2.95 -15.47 -9.05
C CYS A 294 2.42 -16.55 -8.08
N GLY A 295 1.16 -16.94 -8.25
CA GLY A 295 0.69 -18.24 -7.79
C GLY A 295 1.34 -19.37 -8.61
N HIS A 296 1.26 -20.59 -8.11
CA HIS A 296 1.89 -21.75 -8.74
C HIS A 296 0.90 -22.92 -8.77
N ALA A 297 0.80 -23.67 -9.86
CA ALA A 297 -0.18 -24.75 -10.00
C ALA A 297 -0.07 -25.81 -8.88
N LEU A 298 1.14 -26.06 -8.39
CA LEU A 298 1.43 -26.93 -7.23
C LEU A 298 1.40 -26.22 -5.86
N GLY A 299 0.91 -24.98 -5.82
CA GLY A 299 0.79 -24.18 -4.62
C GLY A 299 -0.33 -24.67 -3.70
N ARG A 300 -0.29 -24.23 -2.44
CA ARG A 300 -1.39 -24.48 -1.50
C ARG A 300 -2.70 -23.84 -2.00
N HIS A 301 -3.83 -24.30 -1.45
CA HIS A 301 -5.14 -23.72 -1.71
C HIS A 301 -5.13 -22.18 -1.62
N GLY A 302 -5.74 -21.50 -2.59
CA GLY A 302 -5.73 -20.05 -2.71
C GLY A 302 -4.42 -19.43 -3.24
N ARG A 303 -3.44 -20.23 -3.66
CA ARG A 303 -2.16 -19.75 -4.23
C ARG A 303 -1.80 -20.39 -5.56
N THR A 304 -2.80 -20.88 -6.28
CA THR A 304 -2.60 -21.67 -7.49
C THR A 304 -2.67 -20.85 -8.77
N ASN A 305 -3.19 -19.62 -8.73
CA ASN A 305 -3.37 -18.77 -9.89
C ASN A 305 -2.06 -18.04 -10.28
N PRO A 306 -1.41 -18.39 -11.40
CA PRO A 306 -0.19 -17.71 -11.84
C PRO A 306 -0.44 -16.27 -12.35
N GLY A 307 -1.70 -15.92 -12.62
CA GLY A 307 -2.10 -14.57 -13.00
C GLY A 307 -2.33 -13.63 -11.82
N GLU A 308 -2.25 -14.12 -10.58
CA GLU A 308 -2.51 -13.34 -9.37
C GLU A 308 -1.22 -13.04 -8.59
N PHE A 309 -1.05 -11.77 -8.21
CA PHE A 309 0.07 -11.35 -7.38
C PHE A 309 -0.12 -11.81 -5.94
N GLN A 310 0.80 -12.63 -5.47
CA GLN A 310 0.70 -13.34 -4.22
C GLN A 310 1.17 -12.51 -3.03
N LEU A 311 0.20 -12.07 -2.24
CA LEU A 311 0.42 -11.43 -0.95
C LEU A 311 0.49 -12.46 0.19
N TYR A 312 1.13 -12.08 1.29
CA TYR A 312 1.26 -12.89 2.50
C TYR A 312 0.68 -12.11 3.68
N ASP A 313 -0.24 -12.74 4.41
CA ASP A 313 -0.87 -12.11 5.55
C ASP A 313 0.14 -11.76 6.65
N ARG A 314 0.08 -10.49 7.05
CA ARG A 314 0.91 -9.75 8.01
C ARG A 314 0.09 -8.48 8.36
N VAL A 315 0.55 -7.61 9.26
CA VAL A 315 -0.16 -6.33 9.53
C VAL A 315 -0.39 -5.51 8.25
N THR A 316 0.66 -5.41 7.43
CA THR A 316 0.61 -5.01 6.03
C THR A 316 1.16 -6.16 5.22
N SER A 317 0.57 -6.43 4.06
CA SER A 317 0.87 -7.61 3.26
C SER A 317 2.36 -7.74 2.94
N GLY A 318 2.93 -8.91 3.24
CA GLY A 318 4.24 -9.30 2.75
C GLY A 318 4.17 -9.63 1.26
N LYS A 319 5.27 -9.40 0.53
CA LYS A 319 5.35 -9.61 -0.92
C LYS A 319 6.74 -10.06 -1.36
N LYS A 320 6.81 -10.68 -2.54
CA LYS A 320 8.06 -10.97 -3.26
C LYS A 320 7.84 -10.71 -4.73
N GLY A 321 8.81 -10.07 -5.39
CA GLY A 321 8.66 -9.66 -6.79
C GLY A 321 7.66 -8.50 -6.97
N PRO A 322 7.19 -8.25 -8.20
CA PRO A 322 7.66 -8.88 -9.44
C PRO A 322 9.13 -8.56 -9.72
N ILE A 323 9.78 -9.37 -10.55
CA ILE A 323 11.10 -9.04 -11.11
C ILE A 323 10.88 -8.58 -12.55
N LEU A 324 11.22 -7.32 -12.80
CA LEU A 324 11.05 -6.68 -14.10
C LEU A 324 12.39 -6.43 -14.78
N GLN A 325 12.40 -6.54 -16.10
CA GLN A 325 13.46 -6.03 -16.95
C GLN A 325 13.02 -4.69 -17.52
N LEU A 326 13.81 -3.65 -17.30
CA LEU A 326 13.54 -2.30 -17.79
C LEU A 326 14.54 -1.94 -18.89
N ARG A 327 14.06 -1.27 -19.94
CA ARG A 327 14.86 -0.66 -20.99
C ARG A 327 14.54 0.82 -21.05
N TYR A 328 15.55 1.66 -20.85
CA TYR A 328 15.40 3.10 -21.00
C TYR A 328 15.03 3.45 -22.44
N ARG A 329 14.04 4.32 -22.61
CA ARG A 329 13.59 4.80 -23.92
C ARG A 329 14.49 5.96 -24.34
N LYS A 330 15.37 5.72 -25.31
CA LYS A 330 16.13 6.80 -25.95
C LYS A 330 15.16 7.60 -26.84
N GLY A 331 14.91 8.87 -26.51
CA GLY A 331 14.18 9.78 -27.39
C GLY A 331 13.16 10.71 -26.73
N ASN A 332 13.53 11.39 -25.64
CA ASN A 332 12.86 12.63 -25.21
C ASN A 332 13.83 13.79 -25.38
#